data_AF-A0A7S1L631-F1
#
_entry.id   AF-A0A7S1L631-F1
#
_cell.length_a   1.000
_cell.length_b   1.000
_cell.length_c   1.000
_cell.angle_alpha   90.00
_cell.angle_beta   90.00
_cell.angle_gamma   90.00
#
_symmetry.space_group_name_H-M   'P 1'
#
loop_
_entity.id
_entity.type
_entity.pdbx_description
1 polymer ?
#
loop_
_entity_poly.entity_id
_entity_poly.type
_entity_poly.pdbx_seq_one_letter_code
_entity_poly.pdbx_strand_id
1 'polypeptide(L)'
;RTMDYGPFGWVDKYDPLFAKWTGSGEHFAFMNQPMAAMYNFRTLAMSLLPVIGDQERAQELLRKGSETIGRACADTFRRKLGFEIEGSAEAAELWGSIEPLMRKSGVDYTVLWRQLAAVLEVPEAAEAELEGSSAQALVQPLLM
;
A
#
# COMPACT_ATOMS: atom_id res chain seq x y z
N ARG A 1 -2.47 9.43 10.60
CA ARG A 1 -2.69 8.58 11.80
C ARG A 1 -3.84 7.65 11.47
N THR A 2 -3.75 6.37 11.84
CA THR A 2 -4.89 5.44 11.75
C THR A 2 -5.74 5.59 13.01
N MET A 3 -7.06 5.56 12.88
CA MET A 3 -7.99 5.79 13.99
C MET A 3 -9.25 4.94 13.83
N ASP A 4 -10.02 4.83 14.92
CA ASP A 4 -11.31 4.13 14.98
C ASP A 4 -11.22 2.64 14.60
N TYR A 5 -10.48 1.89 15.42
CA TYR A 5 -10.31 0.44 15.26
C TYR A 5 -11.58 -0.31 15.63
N GLY A 6 -12.47 -0.51 14.66
CA GLY A 6 -13.66 -1.37 14.75
C GLY A 6 -13.45 -2.71 14.02
N PRO A 7 -14.24 -3.03 12.98
CA PRO A 7 -14.11 -4.28 12.23
C PRO A 7 -12.94 -4.27 11.23
N PHE A 8 -11.72 -4.02 11.70
CA PHE A 8 -10.50 -4.06 10.87
C PHE A 8 -9.90 -5.47 10.81
N GLY A 9 -9.23 -5.80 9.70
CA GLY A 9 -8.53 -7.06 9.52
C GLY A 9 -7.26 -6.89 8.72
N TRP A 10 -6.28 -7.76 8.98
CA TRP A 10 -5.11 -7.93 8.14
C TRP A 10 -5.42 -8.95 7.04
N VAL A 11 -4.77 -8.80 5.89
CA VAL A 11 -4.92 -9.72 4.76
C VAL A 11 -4.05 -10.95 5.03
N ASP A 12 -4.69 -12.09 5.26
CA ASP A 12 -3.99 -13.39 5.31
C ASP A 12 -3.86 -13.92 3.87
N LYS A 13 -4.92 -14.51 3.32
CA LYS A 13 -5.02 -14.87 1.91
C LYS A 13 -5.14 -13.61 1.06
N TYR A 14 -4.24 -13.40 0.09
CA TYR A 14 -4.34 -12.25 -0.80
C TYR A 14 -5.65 -12.28 -1.59
N ASP A 15 -6.51 -11.31 -1.27
CA ASP A 15 -7.72 -10.98 -1.99
C ASP A 15 -7.79 -9.45 -2.11
N PRO A 16 -7.75 -8.90 -3.33
CA PRO A 16 -7.81 -7.45 -3.53
C PRO A 16 -9.15 -6.85 -3.10
N LEU A 17 -10.21 -7.68 -3.07
CA LEU A 17 -11.53 -7.31 -2.56
C LEU A 17 -11.71 -7.65 -1.08
N PHE A 18 -10.64 -8.05 -0.38
CA PHE A 18 -10.70 -8.34 1.06
C PHE A 18 -11.26 -7.15 1.84
N ALA A 19 -12.34 -7.42 2.58
CA ALA A 19 -12.86 -6.53 3.60
C ALA A 19 -13.42 -7.37 4.76
N LYS A 20 -12.99 -7.06 5.98
CA LYS A 20 -13.46 -7.79 7.16
C LYS A 20 -14.90 -7.40 7.55
N TRP A 21 -15.27 -6.15 7.32
CA TRP A 21 -16.63 -5.68 7.56
C TRP A 21 -17.50 -5.97 6.35
N THR A 22 -18.47 -6.89 6.49
CA THR A 22 -19.39 -7.25 5.41
C THR A 22 -20.22 -6.08 4.88
N GLY A 23 -20.43 -5.04 5.69
CA GLY A 23 -21.16 -3.85 5.30
C GLY A 23 -20.37 -2.86 4.43
N SER A 24 -19.06 -3.06 4.22
CA SER A 24 -18.27 -2.16 3.38
C SER A 24 -18.55 -2.31 1.89
N GLY A 25 -19.12 -3.45 1.49
CA GLY A 25 -19.08 -3.89 0.09
C GLY A 25 -17.65 -3.83 -0.46
N GLU A 26 -17.53 -3.45 -1.73
CA GLU A 26 -16.23 -3.27 -2.39
C GLU A 26 -15.59 -1.91 -2.08
N HIS A 27 -16.33 -0.93 -1.55
CA HIS A 27 -15.85 0.45 -1.42
C HIS A 27 -14.62 0.60 -0.52
N PHE A 28 -14.58 -0.14 0.60
CA PHE A 28 -13.46 -0.12 1.55
C PHE A 28 -12.61 -1.39 1.50
N ALA A 29 -12.75 -2.18 0.43
CA ALA A 29 -11.91 -3.34 0.22
C ALA A 29 -10.43 -2.95 0.10
N PHE A 30 -9.53 -3.88 0.42
CA PHE A 30 -8.09 -3.65 0.55
C PHE A 30 -7.49 -2.81 -0.59
N MET A 31 -7.67 -3.23 -1.85
CA MET A 31 -7.12 -2.49 -3.00
C MET A 31 -7.95 -1.27 -3.42
N ASN A 32 -9.15 -1.10 -2.86
CA ASN A 32 -10.04 0.04 -3.14
C ASN A 32 -9.88 1.20 -2.13
N GLN A 33 -9.14 0.99 -1.04
CA GLN A 33 -8.86 2.02 -0.03
C GLN A 33 -8.30 3.35 -0.60
N PRO A 34 -7.45 3.38 -1.65
CA PRO A 34 -7.01 4.63 -2.26
C PRO A 34 -8.16 5.43 -2.87
N MET A 35 -9.12 4.76 -3.51
CA MET A 35 -10.32 5.41 -4.04
C MET A 35 -11.21 5.93 -2.91
N ALA A 36 -11.41 5.15 -1.85
CA ALA A 36 -12.16 5.58 -0.68
C ALA A 36 -11.51 6.81 0.00
N ALA A 37 -10.18 6.82 0.12
CA ALA A 37 -9.43 7.95 0.66
C ALA A 37 -9.63 9.21 -0.20
N MET A 38 -9.59 9.08 -1.52
CA MET A 38 -9.80 10.21 -2.43
C MET A 38 -11.25 10.74 -2.37
N TYR A 39 -12.24 9.85 -2.21
CA TYR A 39 -13.63 10.26 -2.01
C TYR A 39 -13.79 11.06 -0.70
N ASN A 40 -13.22 10.57 0.40
CA ASN A 40 -13.24 11.26 1.68
C ASN A 40 -12.52 12.61 1.62
N PHE A 41 -11.37 12.68 0.95
CA PHE A 41 -10.64 13.92 0.76
C PHE A 41 -11.42 14.92 -0.08
N ARG A 42 -12.11 14.45 -1.13
CA ARG A 42 -13.00 15.30 -1.94
C ARG A 42 -14.13 15.88 -1.09
N THR A 43 -14.80 15.06 -0.29
CA THR A 43 -15.87 15.51 0.61
C THR A 43 -15.38 16.59 1.56
N LEU A 44 -14.20 16.40 2.17
CA LEU A 44 -13.57 17.41 3.01
C LEU A 44 -13.30 18.71 2.24
N ALA A 45 -12.63 18.64 1.09
CA ALA A 45 -12.27 19.82 0.31
C ALA A 45 -13.51 20.62 -0.13
N MET A 46 -14.57 19.94 -0.55
CA MET A 46 -15.83 20.59 -0.93
C MET A 46 -16.54 21.23 0.26
N SER A 47 -16.49 20.61 1.44
CA SER A 47 -17.07 21.19 2.67
C SER A 47 -16.37 22.48 3.10
N LEU A 48 -15.10 22.62 2.74
CA LEU A 48 -14.27 23.80 3.03
C LEU A 48 -14.38 24.88 1.94
N LEU A 49 -15.06 24.62 0.82
CA LEU A 49 -15.17 25.57 -0.28
C LEU A 49 -15.69 26.96 0.13
N PRO A 50 -16.69 27.11 1.03
CA PRO A 50 -17.13 28.43 1.49
C PRO A 50 -16.05 29.22 2.24
N VAL A 51 -15.08 28.54 2.85
CA VAL A 51 -13.95 29.15 3.55
C VAL A 51 -12.78 29.42 2.60
N ILE A 52 -12.55 28.53 1.64
CA ILE A 52 -11.52 28.70 0.60
C ILE A 52 -11.86 29.88 -0.32
N GLY A 53 -13.14 30.05 -0.66
CA GLY A 53 -13.63 31.15 -1.49
C GLY A 53 -13.20 31.09 -2.96
N ASP A 54 -12.47 30.04 -3.36
CA ASP A 54 -11.87 29.87 -4.68
C ASP A 54 -12.02 28.41 -5.15
N GLN A 55 -12.82 28.24 -6.20
CA GLN A 55 -13.11 26.94 -6.79
C GLN A 55 -11.91 26.37 -7.56
N GLU A 56 -11.10 27.20 -8.22
CA GLU A 56 -9.90 26.73 -8.93
C GLU A 56 -8.88 26.20 -7.92
N ARG A 57 -8.72 26.91 -6.80
CA ARG A 57 -7.86 26.44 -5.71
C ARG A 57 -8.31 25.11 -5.14
N ALA A 58 -9.62 24.92 -4.95
CA ALA A 58 -10.17 23.64 -4.50
C ALA A 58 -9.89 22.51 -5.50
N GLN A 59 -10.05 22.75 -6.80
CA GLN A 59 -9.73 21.76 -7.84
C GLN A 59 -8.24 21.40 -7.88
N GLU A 60 -7.36 22.38 -7.73
CA GLU A 60 -5.92 22.15 -7.67
C GLU A 60 -5.52 21.30 -6.43
N LEU A 61 -6.17 21.52 -5.29
CA LEU A 61 -5.98 20.67 -4.10
C LEU A 61 -6.42 19.23 -4.36
N LEU A 62 -7.56 19.02 -5.03
CA LEU A 62 -8.03 17.69 -5.40
C LEU A 62 -7.06 16.96 -6.33
N ARG A 63 -6.52 17.66 -7.34
CA ARG A 63 -5.51 17.12 -8.26
C ARG A 63 -4.26 16.66 -7.48
N LYS A 64 -3.72 17.53 -6.64
CA LYS A 64 -2.56 17.22 -5.77
C LYS A 64 -2.83 16.07 -4.82
N GLY A 65 -4.04 16.00 -4.25
CA GLY A 65 -4.47 14.90 -3.39
C GLY A 65 -4.45 13.56 -4.13
N SER A 66 -5.00 13.52 -5.34
CA SER A 66 -5.00 12.32 -6.19
C SER A 66 -3.59 11.86 -6.54
N GLU A 67 -2.70 12.79 -6.91
CA GLU A 67 -1.30 12.49 -7.20
C GLU A 67 -0.55 11.97 -5.97
N THR A 68 -0.81 12.57 -4.81
CA THR A 68 -0.17 12.17 -3.54
C THR A 68 -0.60 10.76 -3.13
N ILE A 69 -1.89 10.46 -3.20
CA ILE A 69 -2.43 9.13 -2.87
C ILE A 69 -1.88 8.09 -3.85
N GLY A 70 -1.96 8.34 -5.16
CA GLY A 70 -1.47 7.41 -6.18
C GLY A 70 0.02 7.11 -6.04
N ARG A 71 0.82 8.15 -5.79
CA ARG A 71 2.26 8.02 -5.54
C ARG A 71 2.56 7.18 -4.31
N ALA A 72 1.91 7.46 -3.18
CA ALA A 72 2.08 6.69 -1.94
C ALA A 72 1.70 5.21 -2.10
N CYS A 73 0.66 4.90 -2.88
CA CYS A 73 0.27 3.52 -3.17
C CYS A 73 1.31 2.79 -4.03
N ALA A 74 1.76 3.41 -5.12
CA ALA A 74 2.82 2.85 -5.96
C ALA A 74 4.11 2.65 -5.15
N ASP A 75 4.45 3.62 -4.30
CA ASP A 75 5.62 3.59 -3.44
C ASP A 75 5.61 2.42 -2.45
N THR A 76 4.44 2.08 -1.92
CA THR A 76 4.26 0.96 -0.99
C THR A 76 4.66 -0.37 -1.62
N PHE A 77 4.21 -0.64 -2.86
CA PHE A 77 4.53 -1.89 -3.55
C PHE A 77 5.96 -1.89 -4.10
N ARG A 78 6.42 -0.76 -4.64
CA ARG A 78 7.80 -0.57 -5.09
C ARG A 78 8.81 -0.95 -4.01
N ARG A 79 8.64 -0.41 -2.79
CA ARG A 79 9.54 -0.72 -1.67
C ARG A 79 9.47 -2.18 -1.26
N LYS A 80 8.27 -2.78 -1.26
CA LYS A 80 8.10 -4.21 -0.99
C LYS A 80 8.78 -5.12 -2.01
N LEU A 81 8.91 -4.65 -3.25
CA LEU A 81 9.64 -5.32 -4.32
C LEU A 81 11.17 -5.07 -4.27
N GLY A 82 11.66 -4.29 -3.31
CA GLY A 82 13.09 -4.02 -3.12
C GLY A 82 13.67 -2.90 -3.99
N PHE A 83 12.85 -2.14 -4.71
CA PHE A 83 13.34 -1.00 -5.51
C PHE A 83 13.48 0.24 -4.64
N GLU A 84 14.60 0.95 -4.75
CA GLU A 84 14.88 2.18 -3.98
C GLU A 84 14.45 3.46 -4.71
N ILE A 85 14.49 3.45 -6.04
CA ILE A 85 14.22 4.63 -6.88
C ILE A 85 12.71 4.82 -7.07
N GLU A 86 12.19 5.95 -6.59
CA GLU A 86 10.80 6.35 -6.83
C GLU A 86 10.50 6.47 -8.33
N GLY A 87 9.33 5.98 -8.75
CA GLY A 87 8.94 6.02 -10.16
C GLY A 87 9.66 5.01 -11.08
N SER A 88 10.36 4.02 -10.53
CA SER A 88 10.95 2.92 -11.30
C SER A 88 9.89 2.22 -12.18
N ALA A 89 10.16 2.17 -13.48
CA ALA A 89 9.29 1.49 -14.46
C ALA A 89 9.36 -0.03 -14.28
N GLU A 90 10.53 -0.55 -13.92
CA GLU A 90 10.80 -1.95 -13.63
C GLU A 90 9.97 -2.44 -12.43
N ALA A 91 9.89 -1.61 -11.38
CA ALA A 91 9.03 -1.91 -10.23
C ALA A 91 7.55 -2.00 -10.62
N ALA A 92 7.08 -1.10 -11.49
CA ALA A 92 5.71 -1.10 -11.98
C ALA A 92 5.42 -2.32 -12.87
N GLU A 93 6.35 -2.69 -13.76
CA GLU A 93 6.26 -3.88 -14.61
C GLU A 93 6.24 -5.17 -13.78
N LEU A 94 7.12 -5.27 -12.79
CA LEU A 94 7.17 -6.42 -11.89
C LEU A 94 5.90 -6.53 -11.05
N TRP A 95 5.39 -5.41 -10.54
CA TRP A 95 4.09 -5.37 -9.85
C TRP A 95 2.96 -5.90 -10.75
N GLY A 96 2.92 -5.45 -12.01
CA GLY A 96 1.95 -5.91 -13.01
C GLY A 96 2.05 -7.40 -13.33
N SER A 97 3.19 -8.03 -13.06
CA SER A 97 3.42 -9.47 -13.26
C SER A 97 3.11 -10.29 -12.01
N ILE A 98 3.48 -9.82 -10.81
CA ILE A 98 3.32 -10.57 -9.56
C ILE A 98 1.90 -10.51 -8.99
N GLU A 99 1.22 -9.35 -9.04
CA GLU A 99 -0.12 -9.20 -8.46
C GLU A 99 -1.14 -10.19 -9.08
N PRO A 100 -1.18 -10.40 -10.40
CA PRO A 100 -2.09 -11.38 -10.99
C PRO A 100 -1.82 -12.81 -10.49
N LEU A 101 -0.56 -13.16 -10.23
CA LEU A 101 -0.18 -14.45 -9.67
C LEU A 101 -0.61 -14.57 -8.20
N MET A 102 -0.46 -13.51 -7.42
CA MET A 102 -0.95 -13.45 -6.03
C MET A 102 -2.46 -13.64 -6.00
N ARG A 103 -3.20 -12.94 -6.86
CA ARG A 103 -4.66 -13.06 -6.98
C ARG A 103 -5.09 -14.47 -7.37
N LYS A 104 -4.43 -15.08 -8.35
CA LYS A 104 -4.76 -16.41 -8.85
C LYS A 104 -4.48 -17.51 -7.82
N SER A 105 -3.35 -17.41 -7.12
CA SER A 105 -2.96 -18.41 -6.11
C SER A 105 -3.68 -18.20 -4.78
N GLY A 106 -4.06 -16.97 -4.46
CA GLY A 106 -4.44 -16.58 -3.11
C GLY A 106 -3.31 -16.89 -2.12
N VAL A 107 -2.09 -16.49 -2.48
CA VAL A 107 -0.93 -16.65 -1.60
C VAL A 107 -1.15 -15.93 -0.28
N ASP A 108 -0.52 -16.42 0.79
CA ASP A 108 -0.44 -15.66 2.03
C ASP A 108 0.31 -14.34 1.78
N TYR A 109 -0.38 -13.22 1.99
CA TYR A 109 0.10 -11.89 1.64
C TYR A 109 1.36 -11.53 2.43
N THR A 110 1.42 -11.88 3.72
CA THR A 110 2.56 -11.53 4.57
C THR A 110 3.76 -12.41 4.27
N VAL A 111 3.56 -13.72 4.14
CA VAL A 111 4.63 -14.69 3.86
C VAL A 111 5.25 -14.44 2.50
N LEU A 112 4.47 -14.08 1.47
CA LEU A 112 5.02 -13.75 0.14
C LEU A 112 6.13 -12.70 0.23
N TRP A 113 5.87 -11.57 0.88
CA TRP A 113 6.85 -10.48 0.95
C TRP A 113 8.08 -10.87 1.76
N ARG A 114 7.90 -11.66 2.84
CA ARG A 114 9.04 -12.15 3.62
C ARG A 114 9.91 -13.11 2.82
N GLN A 115 9.30 -14.05 2.10
CA GLN A 115 10.03 -15.01 1.27
C GLN A 115 10.72 -14.33 0.09
N LEU A 116 10.07 -13.32 -0.51
CA LEU A 116 10.68 -12.50 -1.57
C LEU A 116 11.95 -11.81 -1.06
N ALA A 117 11.91 -11.22 0.13
CA ALA A 117 13.09 -10.59 0.73
C ALA A 117 14.24 -11.57 1.01
N ALA A 118 13.95 -12.86 1.22
CA ALA A 118 14.97 -13.88 1.48
C ALA A 118 15.67 -14.41 0.22
N VAL A 119 15.08 -14.22 -0.97
CA VAL A 119 15.66 -14.67 -2.25
C VAL A 119 16.31 -13.55 -3.03
N LEU A 120 16.08 -12.29 -2.63
CA LEU A 120 16.81 -11.16 -3.19
C LEU A 120 18.23 -11.19 -2.64
N GLU A 121 19.23 -11.43 -3.49
CA GLU A 121 20.63 -11.21 -3.15
C GLU A 121 20.79 -9.73 -2.82
N VAL A 122 20.95 -9.42 -1.53
CA VAL A 122 21.27 -8.08 -1.06
C VAL A 122 22.76 -7.87 -1.35
N PRO A 123 23.16 -6.82 -2.09
CA PRO A 123 24.59 -6.52 -2.25
C PRO A 123 25.23 -6.38 -0.86
N GLU A 124 26.41 -6.97 -0.63
CA GLU A 124 27.14 -7.03 0.66
C GLU A 124 27.11 -5.73 1.50
N ALA A 125 27.08 -4.56 0.84
CA ALA A 125 27.01 -3.26 1.50
C ALA A 125 25.70 -3.00 2.27
N ALA A 126 24.59 -3.62 1.88
CA ALA A 126 23.29 -3.46 2.53
C ALA A 126 23.00 -4.56 3.58
N GLU A 127 23.73 -5.68 3.56
CA GLU A 127 23.66 -6.71 4.62
C GLU A 127 24.15 -6.17 5.97
N ALA A 128 25.22 -5.37 5.97
CA ALA A 128 25.78 -4.76 7.18
C ALA A 128 24.81 -3.77 7.87
N GLU A 129 23.89 -3.14 7.13
CA GLU A 129 22.87 -2.25 7.71
C GLU A 129 21.65 -3.03 8.28
N LEU A 130 21.37 -4.22 7.73
CA LEU A 130 20.28 -5.07 8.18
C LEU A 130 20.62 -5.83 9.47
N GLU A 131 21.88 -6.23 9.66
CA GLU A 131 22.36 -6.90 10.88
C GLU A 131 22.30 -6.01 12.13
N GLY A 132 22.34 -4.68 11.97
CA GLY A 132 22.21 -3.72 13.07
C GLY A 132 20.76 -3.36 13.44
N SER A 133 19.76 -3.85 12.69
CA SER A 133 18.37 -3.42 12.82
C SER A 133 17.48 -4.48 13.47
N SER A 134 16.47 -4.02 14.23
CA SER A 134 15.38 -4.82 14.82
C SER A 134 14.62 -5.74 13.84
N ALA A 135 14.92 -5.66 12.54
CA ALA A 135 14.40 -6.52 11.47
C ALA A 135 14.65 -8.02 11.73
N GLN A 136 15.77 -8.40 12.37
CA GLN A 136 16.10 -9.81 12.65
C GLN A 136 15.03 -10.52 13.53
N ALA A 137 14.44 -9.78 14.48
CA ALA A 137 13.42 -10.31 15.40
C ALA A 137 12.05 -10.55 14.72
N LEU A 138 11.78 -9.89 13.60
CA LEU A 138 10.53 -10.05 12.84
C LEU A 138 10.59 -11.20 11.81
N VAL A 139 11.79 -11.67 11.47
CA VAL A 139 12.01 -12.72 10.46
C VAL A 139 11.97 -14.13 11.07
N GLN A 140 12.47 -14.30 12.30
CA GLN A 140 12.56 -15.62 12.95
C GLN A 140 11.24 -16.36 13.26
N PRO A 141 10.11 -15.73 13.65
CA PRO A 141 8.98 -16.49 14.21
C PRO A 141 8.17 -17.34 13.21
N LEU A 142 8.48 -17.28 11.92
CA LEU A 142 7.64 -17.90 10.87
C LEU A 142 8.49 -18.71 9.85
N LEU A 143 9.69 -19.13 10.27
CA LEU A 143 10.54 -20.12 9.59
C LEU A 143 10.57 -21.48 10.33
N MET A 144 9.78 -21.64 11.41
CA MET A 144 9.41 -22.95 11.96
C MET A 144 8.09 -23.42 11.35
#